data_AF-A0A924K507-F1
#
_entry.id   AF-A0A924K507-F1
#
_cell.length_a   1.000
_cell.length_b   1.000
_cell.length_c   1.000
_cell.angle_alpha   90.00
_cell.angle_beta   90.00
_cell.angle_gamma   90.00
#
_symmetry.space_group_name_H-M   'P 1'
#
loop_
_entity.id
_entity.type
_entity.pdbx_description
1 polymer ?
#
loop_
_entity_poly.entity_id
_entity_poly.type
_entity_poly.pdbx_seq_one_letter_code
_entity_poly.pdbx_strand_id
1 'polypeptide(L)'
;MRERVRARIRPAGKQFNEYSTKGSTKDFLEELSSETGISVSGLVQVIKGGTPDLQGSWVHPQVAINLAQWVSSKFAVQVSKWVVDWMTGKGQPAKLPYHLERYMINRTKQNWTTGQFVKVGFMSLMVVQAVPTPGDYAPDAYILTNAANTKLYKFVPHNGLQSIDLVEANELIAAAAEVARRAATAAIAKAAA
;
A
#
# COMPACT_ATOMS: atom_id res chain seq x y z
N MET A 1 -17.61 -2.39 8.86
CA MET A 1 -17.61 -1.41 9.97
C MET A 1 -17.82 -0.04 9.34
N ARG A 2 -18.99 0.58 9.49
CA ARG A 2 -19.28 1.89 8.86
C ARG A 2 -18.80 2.99 9.80
N GLU A 3 -17.72 3.68 9.44
CA GLU A 3 -17.16 4.79 10.22
C GLU A 3 -18.20 5.93 10.35
N ARG A 4 -18.40 6.46 11.56
CA ARG A 4 -19.40 7.50 11.85
C ARG A 4 -18.84 8.50 12.85
N VAL A 5 -19.25 9.75 12.70
CA VAL A 5 -18.77 10.86 13.52
C VAL A 5 -19.92 11.47 14.31
N ARG A 6 -19.69 11.76 15.58
CA ARG A 6 -20.67 12.47 16.42
C ARG A 6 -20.70 13.95 16.03
N ALA A 7 -21.85 14.44 15.59
CA ALA A 7 -22.09 15.83 15.25
C ALA A 7 -22.62 16.62 16.46
N ARG A 8 -21.93 17.70 16.85
CA ARG A 8 -22.35 18.60 17.93
C ARG A 8 -22.19 20.07 17.51
N ILE A 9 -23.31 20.79 17.35
CA ILE A 9 -23.34 22.16 16.78
C ILE A 9 -23.68 23.23 17.84
N ARG A 10 -24.08 22.82 19.05
CA ARG A 10 -24.55 23.71 20.13
C ARG A 10 -23.69 24.97 20.42
N PRO A 11 -22.34 24.98 20.34
CA PRO A 11 -21.55 26.19 20.58
C PRO A 11 -21.56 27.23 19.44
N ALA A 12 -22.09 26.91 18.25
CA ALA A 12 -22.03 27.80 17.09
C ALA A 12 -23.31 28.66 16.88
N GLY A 13 -24.25 28.65 17.83
CA GLY A 13 -25.54 29.35 17.71
C GLY A 13 -26.49 28.80 16.65
N LYS A 14 -26.10 27.73 15.94
CA LYS A 14 -26.87 27.05 14.89
C LYS A 14 -27.41 25.72 15.39
N GLN A 15 -28.53 25.25 14.81
CA GLN A 15 -29.12 23.95 15.16
C GLN A 15 -29.00 22.92 14.03
N PHE A 16 -28.85 21.64 14.39
CA PHE A 16 -28.84 20.56 13.39
C PHE A 16 -30.14 20.49 12.57
N ASN A 17 -31.27 20.82 13.19
CA ASN A 17 -32.56 20.87 12.51
C ASN A 17 -32.61 21.92 11.38
N GLU A 18 -31.90 23.05 11.54
CA GLU A 18 -31.81 24.06 10.47
C GLU A 18 -30.97 23.57 9.31
N TYR A 19 -29.95 22.74 9.58
CA TYR A 19 -29.15 22.12 8.55
C TYR A 19 -29.94 21.07 7.78
N SER A 20 -30.67 20.18 8.48
CA SER A 20 -31.43 19.09 7.85
C SER A 20 -32.67 19.54 7.09
N THR A 21 -33.19 20.74 7.36
CA THR A 21 -34.37 21.28 6.67
C THR A 21 -34.04 22.01 5.37
N LYS A 22 -32.79 22.45 5.16
CA LYS A 22 -32.37 23.13 3.91
C LYS A 22 -32.47 22.22 2.69
N GLY A 23 -33.00 22.75 1.58
CA GLY A 23 -33.11 22.04 0.29
C GLY A 23 -31.76 21.51 -0.18
N SER A 24 -30.74 22.37 -0.22
CA SER A 24 -29.37 21.98 -0.62
C SER A 24 -28.79 20.81 0.19
N THR A 25 -29.18 20.68 1.46
CA THR A 25 -28.72 19.57 2.31
C THR A 25 -29.44 18.27 1.96
N LYS A 26 -30.74 18.35 1.64
CA LYS A 26 -31.52 17.17 1.23
C LYS A 26 -30.98 16.62 -0.09
N ASP A 27 -30.77 17.49 -1.06
CA ASP A 27 -30.20 17.12 -2.36
C ASP A 27 -28.82 16.45 -2.17
N PHE A 28 -27.96 17.02 -1.31
CA PHE A 28 -26.67 16.42 -0.97
C PHE A 28 -26.79 15.04 -0.30
N LEU A 29 -27.75 14.86 0.61
CA LEU A 29 -27.96 13.58 1.29
C LEU A 29 -28.54 12.51 0.36
N GLU A 30 -29.40 12.89 -0.57
CA GLU A 30 -29.94 12.00 -1.60
C GLU A 30 -28.85 11.54 -2.57
N GLU A 31 -28.03 12.48 -3.06
CA GLU A 31 -26.90 12.17 -3.93
C GLU A 31 -25.90 11.23 -3.23
N LEU A 32 -25.55 11.56 -1.98
CA LEU A 32 -24.66 10.73 -1.19
C LEU A 32 -25.25 9.34 -0.87
N SER A 33 -26.58 9.27 -0.69
CA SER A 33 -27.29 8.00 -0.51
C SER A 33 -27.22 7.14 -1.76
N SER A 34 -27.30 7.76 -2.94
CA SER A 34 -27.17 7.10 -4.25
C SER A 34 -25.75 6.57 -4.47
N GLU A 35 -24.74 7.39 -4.19
CA GLU A 35 -23.32 7.05 -4.38
C GLU A 35 -22.86 5.93 -3.42
N THR A 36 -23.22 6.03 -2.14
CA THR A 36 -22.74 5.08 -1.12
C THR A 36 -23.61 3.83 -0.96
N GLY A 37 -24.82 3.83 -1.54
CA GLY A 37 -25.84 2.80 -1.31
C GLY A 37 -26.36 2.73 0.13
N ILE A 38 -26.07 3.75 0.95
CA ILE A 38 -26.55 3.85 2.34
C ILE A 38 -27.77 4.77 2.34
N SER A 39 -28.90 4.30 2.87
CA SER A 39 -30.09 5.14 3.02
C SER A 39 -29.80 6.43 3.80
N VAL A 40 -30.56 7.49 3.54
CA VAL A 40 -30.43 8.78 4.26
C VAL A 40 -30.53 8.61 5.80
N SER A 41 -31.39 7.71 6.27
CA SER A 41 -31.50 7.33 7.69
C SER A 41 -30.27 6.59 8.24
N GLY A 42 -29.48 5.98 7.36
CA GLY A 42 -28.18 5.39 7.67
C GLY A 42 -27.04 6.41 7.67
N LEU A 43 -27.15 7.49 6.89
CA LEU A 43 -26.19 8.60 6.81
C LEU A 43 -26.32 9.56 8.00
N VAL A 44 -27.53 9.77 8.51
CA VAL A 44 -27.82 10.62 9.67
C VAL A 44 -28.64 9.82 10.69
N GLN A 45 -28.07 9.60 11.87
CA GLN A 45 -28.74 8.90 12.97
C GLN A 45 -28.86 9.79 14.19
N VAL A 46 -30.07 9.88 14.73
CA VAL A 46 -30.33 10.61 15.96
C VAL A 46 -30.73 9.60 17.03
N ILE A 47 -29.83 9.33 17.96
CA ILE A 47 -30.06 8.40 19.07
C ILE A 47 -30.54 9.22 20.27
N LYS A 48 -31.79 8.98 20.70
CA LYS A 48 -32.42 9.59 21.87
C LYS A 48 -32.81 8.50 22.86
N GLY A 49 -32.51 8.68 24.14
CA GLY A 49 -32.73 7.66 25.18
C GLY A 49 -31.70 6.52 25.14
N GLY A 50 -31.81 5.58 26.09
CA GLY A 50 -30.85 4.46 26.23
C GLY A 50 -29.54 4.86 26.93
N THR A 51 -28.45 4.13 26.66
CA THR A 51 -27.12 4.35 27.24
C THR A 51 -26.61 5.77 26.96
N PRO A 52 -26.29 6.59 27.99
CA PRO A 52 -25.92 8.00 27.82
C PRO A 52 -24.77 8.27 26.83
N ASP A 53 -23.80 7.37 26.75
CA ASP A 53 -22.61 7.54 25.91
C ASP A 53 -22.90 7.44 24.40
N LEU A 54 -23.96 6.72 24.03
CA LEU A 54 -24.37 6.53 22.64
C LEU A 54 -25.34 7.62 22.17
N GLN A 55 -25.85 8.44 23.09
CA GLN A 55 -26.82 9.49 22.76
C GLN A 55 -26.19 10.61 21.93
N GLY A 56 -26.92 11.08 20.92
CA GLY A 56 -26.48 12.19 20.08
C GLY A 56 -26.82 11.97 18.62
N SER A 57 -26.37 12.93 17.80
CA SER A 57 -26.48 12.87 16.36
C SER A 57 -25.18 12.31 15.79
N TRP A 58 -25.28 11.22 15.04
CA TRP A 58 -24.18 10.55 14.37
C TRP A 58 -24.37 10.70 12.87
N VAL A 59 -23.33 11.15 12.19
CA VAL A 59 -23.38 11.43 10.76
C VAL A 59 -22.23 10.73 10.04
N HIS A 60 -22.45 10.45 8.76
CA HIS A 60 -21.39 9.98 7.86
C HIS A 60 -20.25 11.02 7.75
N PRO A 61 -18.97 10.62 7.59
CA PRO A 61 -17.85 11.55 7.52
C PRO A 61 -18.01 12.66 6.46
N GLN A 62 -18.48 12.33 5.26
CA GLN A 62 -18.73 13.35 4.22
C GLN A 62 -19.86 14.31 4.60
N VAL A 63 -20.89 13.83 5.31
CA VAL A 63 -21.95 14.68 5.88
C VAL A 63 -21.40 15.59 6.97
N ALA A 64 -20.47 15.10 7.80
CA ALA A 64 -19.81 15.92 8.82
C ALA A 64 -19.02 17.09 8.20
N ILE A 65 -18.33 16.84 7.08
CA ILE A 65 -17.58 17.86 6.35
C ILE A 65 -18.55 18.90 5.75
N ASN A 66 -19.61 18.47 5.07
CA ASN A 66 -20.62 19.38 4.51
C ASN A 66 -21.27 20.24 5.61
N LEU A 67 -21.63 19.60 6.74
CA LEU A 67 -22.15 20.28 7.91
C LEU A 67 -21.18 21.32 8.45
N ALA A 68 -19.90 21.01 8.57
CA ALA A 68 -18.89 21.95 9.06
C ALA A 68 -18.75 23.17 8.14
N GLN A 69 -18.82 22.99 6.82
CA GLN A 69 -18.84 24.09 5.84
C GLN A 69 -20.07 24.98 6.01
N TRP A 70 -21.24 24.39 6.26
CA TRP A 70 -22.46 25.14 6.52
C TRP A 70 -22.41 25.93 7.84
N VAL A 71 -21.80 25.37 8.88
CA VAL A 71 -21.65 26.05 10.18
C VAL A 71 -20.73 27.28 10.03
N SER A 72 -19.64 27.19 9.27
CA SER A 72 -18.63 28.25 9.14
C SER A 72 -18.24 28.51 7.68
N SER A 73 -18.61 29.68 7.17
CA SER A 73 -18.19 30.14 5.83
C SER A 73 -16.67 30.28 5.71
N LYS A 74 -15.97 30.69 6.77
CA LYS A 74 -14.51 30.74 6.82
C LYS A 74 -13.89 29.35 6.64
N PHE A 75 -14.47 28.34 7.27
CA PHE A 75 -14.04 26.95 7.10
C PHE A 75 -14.33 26.45 5.68
N ALA A 76 -15.51 26.74 5.13
CA ALA A 76 -15.86 26.39 3.75
C ALA A 76 -14.83 26.91 2.74
N VAL A 77 -14.44 28.19 2.86
CA VAL A 77 -13.39 28.78 2.01
C VAL A 77 -12.04 28.07 2.17
N GLN A 78 -11.68 27.64 3.39
CA GLN A 78 -10.44 26.91 3.63
C GLN A 78 -10.46 25.53 2.96
N VAL A 79 -11.58 24.81 3.03
CA VAL A 79 -11.74 23.52 2.34
C VAL A 79 -11.63 23.71 0.83
N SER A 80 -12.27 24.73 0.25
CA SER A 80 -12.13 25.04 -1.18
C SER A 80 -10.70 25.36 -1.57
N LYS A 81 -9.95 26.09 -0.74
CA LYS A 81 -8.51 26.35 -0.97
C LYS A 81 -7.70 25.07 -0.99
N TRP A 82 -7.92 24.15 -0.04
CA TRP A 82 -7.24 22.86 -0.04
C TRP A 82 -7.51 22.04 -1.30
N VAL A 83 -8.75 22.07 -1.81
CA VAL A 83 -9.09 21.40 -3.08
C VAL A 83 -8.33 22.02 -4.26
N VAL A 84 -8.26 23.36 -4.33
CA VAL A 84 -7.49 24.06 -5.38
C VAL A 84 -5.99 23.80 -5.25
N ASP A 85 -5.45 23.86 -4.05
CA ASP A 85 -4.04 23.55 -3.79
C ASP A 85 -3.71 22.12 -4.24
N TRP A 86 -4.59 21.16 -3.91
CA TRP A 86 -4.44 19.78 -4.35
C TRP A 86 -4.50 19.62 -5.88
N MET A 87 -5.46 20.27 -6.56
CA MET A 87 -5.55 20.25 -8.03
C MET A 87 -4.34 20.89 -8.71
N THR A 88 -3.68 21.83 -8.05
CA THR A 88 -2.48 22.51 -8.56
C THR A 88 -1.17 21.86 -8.11
N GLY A 89 -1.24 20.74 -7.38
CA GLY A 89 -0.07 20.03 -6.84
C GLY A 89 0.61 20.74 -5.66
N LYS A 90 0.07 21.87 -5.18
CA LYS A 90 0.58 22.58 -4.01
C LYS A 90 0.26 21.78 -2.75
N GLY A 91 1.29 21.40 -2.00
CA GLY A 91 1.14 20.69 -0.73
C GLY A 91 1.38 19.18 -0.77
N GLN A 92 1.80 18.60 -1.91
CA GLN A 92 2.39 17.27 -1.88
C GLN A 92 3.76 17.33 -1.17
N PRO A 93 4.05 16.44 -0.21
CA PRO A 93 5.37 16.39 0.40
C PRO A 93 6.40 16.06 -0.68
N ALA A 94 7.33 16.99 -0.95
CA ALA A 94 8.36 16.84 -1.99
C ALA A 94 9.30 15.65 -1.75
N LYS A 95 9.37 15.15 -0.51
CA LYS A 95 10.14 13.97 -0.12
C LYS A 95 9.48 13.28 1.06
N LEU A 96 9.35 11.96 1.00
CA LEU A 96 8.86 11.18 2.12
C LEU A 96 9.92 11.16 3.23
N PRO A 97 9.52 11.11 4.52
CA PRO A 97 10.45 10.82 5.60
C PRO A 97 11.28 9.56 5.32
N TYR A 98 12.58 9.60 5.61
CA TYR A 98 13.53 8.51 5.30
C TYR A 98 13.05 7.12 5.75
N HIS A 99 12.40 7.04 6.92
CA HIS A 99 11.91 5.77 7.44
C HIS A 99 10.74 5.21 6.61
N LEU A 100 9.91 6.05 5.99
CA LEU A 100 8.84 5.64 5.07
C LEU A 100 9.41 5.25 3.70
N GLU A 101 10.38 5.99 3.18
CA GLU A 101 11.10 5.59 1.94
C GLU A 101 11.73 4.21 2.12
N ARG A 102 12.45 3.99 3.22
CA ARG A 102 13.07 2.70 3.54
C ARG A 102 12.04 1.59 3.75
N TYR A 103 10.93 1.88 4.44
CA TYR A 103 9.85 0.91 4.64
C TYR A 103 9.24 0.48 3.31
N MET A 104 8.95 1.43 2.41
CA MET A 104 8.40 1.14 1.08
C MET A 104 9.38 0.30 0.26
N ILE A 105 10.67 0.65 0.24
CA ILE A 105 11.73 -0.10 -0.47
C ILE A 105 11.79 -1.57 0.03
N ASN A 106 11.69 -1.78 1.34
CA ASN A 106 11.73 -3.12 1.93
C ASN A 106 10.43 -3.93 1.68
N ARG A 107 9.30 -3.26 1.43
CA ARG A 107 8.01 -3.91 1.16
C ARG A 107 7.77 -4.22 -0.31
N THR A 108 8.43 -3.49 -1.21
CA THR A 108 8.50 -3.86 -2.62
C THR A 108 9.20 -5.21 -2.76
N LYS A 109 8.54 -6.17 -3.43
CA LYS A 109 9.15 -7.45 -3.79
C LYS A 109 10.40 -7.14 -4.60
N GLN A 110 11.57 -7.51 -4.09
CA GLN A 110 12.83 -7.30 -4.80
C GLN A 110 12.82 -8.08 -6.11
N ASN A 111 13.39 -7.48 -7.15
CA ASN A 111 13.52 -8.12 -8.45
C ASN A 111 14.81 -8.97 -8.48
N TRP A 112 14.66 -10.29 -8.52
CA TRP A 112 15.76 -11.25 -8.50
C TRP A 112 16.21 -11.70 -9.90
N THR A 113 15.92 -10.92 -10.93
CA THR A 113 16.40 -11.19 -12.30
C THR A 113 17.88 -10.82 -12.46
N THR A 114 18.59 -11.56 -13.31
CA THR A 114 20.00 -11.29 -13.65
C THR A 114 20.21 -9.84 -14.08
N GLY A 115 21.25 -9.19 -13.53
CA GLY A 115 21.60 -7.80 -13.77
C GLY A 115 20.92 -6.78 -12.84
N GLN A 116 19.93 -7.18 -12.03
CA GLN A 116 19.30 -6.29 -11.07
C GLN A 116 20.08 -6.22 -9.75
N PHE A 117 20.01 -5.07 -9.08
CA PHE A 117 20.55 -4.92 -7.73
C PHE A 117 19.48 -5.26 -6.68
N VAL A 118 19.85 -6.13 -5.75
CA VAL A 118 19.04 -6.59 -4.62
C VAL A 118 19.70 -6.21 -3.30
N LYS A 119 18.87 -6.02 -2.26
CA LYS A 119 19.33 -5.75 -0.90
C LYS A 119 19.28 -7.02 -0.06
N VAL A 120 20.46 -7.50 0.34
CA VAL A 120 20.61 -8.60 1.29
C VAL A 120 21.20 -8.05 2.58
N GLY A 121 20.38 -7.97 3.64
CA GLY A 121 20.74 -7.28 4.88
C GLY A 121 21.01 -5.79 4.64
N PHE A 122 22.27 -5.37 4.79
CA PHE A 122 22.72 -4.00 4.53
C PHE A 122 23.49 -3.84 3.20
N MET A 123 23.75 -4.94 2.49
CA MET A 123 24.52 -4.92 1.24
C MET A 123 23.60 -4.72 0.03
N SER A 124 24.08 -3.97 -0.97
CA SER A 124 23.49 -3.89 -2.30
C SER A 124 24.33 -4.72 -3.27
N LEU A 125 23.75 -5.80 -3.77
CA LEU A 125 24.45 -6.79 -4.60
C LEU A 125 23.73 -6.97 -5.93
N MET A 126 24.48 -7.16 -7.00
CA MET A 126 23.93 -7.45 -8.33
C MET A 126 23.71 -8.94 -8.50
N VAL A 127 22.56 -9.34 -9.03
CA VAL A 127 22.24 -10.73 -9.36
C VAL A 127 23.03 -11.14 -10.60
N VAL A 128 23.92 -12.12 -10.46
CA VAL A 128 24.70 -12.69 -11.57
C VAL A 128 23.92 -13.85 -12.19
N GLN A 129 23.43 -14.77 -11.37
CA GLN A 129 22.75 -15.97 -11.87
C GLN A 129 21.81 -16.55 -10.80
N ALA A 130 20.64 -17.01 -11.22
CA ALA A 130 19.81 -17.91 -10.42
C ALA A 130 20.20 -19.37 -10.71
N VAL A 131 20.46 -20.12 -9.65
CA VAL A 131 20.85 -21.53 -9.67
C VAL A 131 19.68 -22.34 -9.13
N PRO A 132 18.96 -23.10 -9.98
CA PRO A 132 17.88 -23.96 -9.52
C PRO A 132 18.48 -25.14 -8.75
N THR A 133 17.90 -25.49 -7.60
CA THR A 133 18.31 -26.65 -6.80
C THR A 133 17.28 -27.77 -6.99
N PRO A 134 17.47 -28.72 -7.92
CA PRO A 134 16.50 -29.78 -8.15
C PRO A 134 16.63 -30.88 -7.09
N GLY A 135 15.54 -31.16 -6.37
CA GLY A 135 15.40 -32.40 -5.59
C GLY A 135 15.20 -32.28 -4.08
N ASP A 136 15.48 -31.13 -3.46
CA ASP A 136 15.50 -31.03 -1.98
C ASP A 136 14.49 -30.02 -1.36
N TYR A 137 13.53 -29.51 -2.15
CA TYR A 137 12.59 -28.44 -1.73
C TYR A 137 13.25 -27.16 -1.17
N ALA A 138 14.57 -27.02 -1.34
CA ALA A 138 15.32 -25.85 -0.96
C ALA A 138 15.06 -24.70 -1.96
N PRO A 139 14.98 -23.46 -1.48
CA PRO A 139 14.78 -22.30 -2.36
C PRO A 139 15.97 -22.12 -3.32
N ASP A 140 15.71 -21.54 -4.50
CA ASP A 140 16.74 -21.26 -5.50
C ASP A 140 17.92 -20.51 -4.89
N ALA A 141 19.13 -20.94 -5.24
CA ALA A 141 20.35 -20.25 -4.86
C ALA A 141 20.62 -19.11 -5.85
N TYR A 142 21.15 -18.00 -5.36
CA TYR A 142 21.52 -16.85 -6.17
C TYR A 142 23.01 -16.60 -6.05
N ILE A 143 23.67 -16.46 -7.19
CA ILE A 143 25.03 -15.94 -7.26
C ILE A 143 24.93 -14.44 -7.41
N LEU A 144 25.56 -13.71 -6.50
CA LEU A 144 25.53 -12.27 -6.40
C LEU A 144 26.95 -11.69 -6.44
N THR A 145 27.09 -10.44 -6.87
CA THR A 145 28.37 -9.72 -6.83
C THR A 145 28.22 -8.31 -6.26
N ASN A 146 29.30 -7.74 -5.73
CA ASN A 146 29.32 -6.34 -5.34
C ASN A 146 29.37 -5.41 -6.55
N ALA A 147 29.05 -4.13 -6.37
CA ALA A 147 29.07 -3.15 -7.47
C ALA A 147 30.44 -3.01 -8.17
N ALA A 148 31.53 -3.37 -7.49
CA ALA A 148 32.89 -3.35 -8.05
C ALA A 148 33.28 -4.64 -8.79
N ASN A 149 32.43 -5.66 -8.83
CA ASN A 149 32.70 -6.99 -9.40
C ASN A 149 33.98 -7.67 -8.86
N THR A 150 34.36 -7.38 -7.62
CA THR A 150 35.57 -7.93 -6.99
C THR A 150 35.32 -9.10 -6.06
N LYS A 151 34.09 -9.28 -5.58
CA LYS A 151 33.69 -10.38 -4.70
C LYS A 151 32.41 -11.02 -5.17
N LEU A 152 32.34 -12.35 -5.05
CA LEU A 152 31.16 -13.14 -5.33
C LEU A 152 30.55 -13.67 -4.04
N TYR A 153 29.24 -13.83 -4.06
CA TYR A 153 28.47 -14.33 -2.95
C TYR A 153 27.43 -15.34 -3.43
N LYS A 154 27.19 -16.36 -2.61
CA LYS A 154 26.06 -17.28 -2.71
C LYS A 154 25.01 -16.87 -1.70
N PHE A 155 23.79 -16.63 -2.16
CA PHE A 155 22.64 -16.36 -1.31
C PHE A 155 21.61 -17.48 -1.47
N VAL A 156 21.23 -18.10 -0.36
CA VAL A 156 20.14 -19.08 -0.33
C VAL A 156 19.13 -18.58 0.71
N PRO A 157 17.85 -18.38 0.34
CA PRO A 157 16.83 -17.96 1.30
C PRO A 157 16.81 -18.88 2.53
N HIS A 158 16.71 -18.28 3.72
CA HIS A 158 16.85 -18.93 5.05
C HIS A 158 18.27 -19.38 5.44
N ASN A 159 19.15 -19.71 4.48
CA ASN A 159 20.54 -20.11 4.74
C ASN A 159 21.54 -18.94 4.73
N GLY A 160 21.09 -17.77 4.25
CA GLY A 160 21.86 -16.52 4.33
C GLY A 160 22.82 -16.31 3.17
N LEU A 161 23.76 -15.38 3.36
CA LEU A 161 24.74 -14.94 2.36
C LEU A 161 26.13 -15.46 2.74
N GLN A 162 26.80 -16.15 1.82
CA GLN A 162 28.16 -16.66 1.96
C GLN A 162 29.04 -16.07 0.87
N SER A 163 30.28 -15.69 1.20
CA SER A 163 31.27 -15.34 0.16
C SER A 163 31.77 -16.61 -0.51
N ILE A 164 31.91 -16.57 -1.83
CA ILE A 164 32.42 -17.67 -2.65
C ILE A 164 33.57 -17.17 -3.53
N ASP A 165 34.43 -18.08 -3.98
CA ASP A 165 35.46 -17.77 -4.95
C ASP A 165 34.96 -17.96 -6.40
N LEU A 166 35.85 -17.69 -7.36
CA LEU A 166 35.53 -17.83 -8.78
C LEU A 166 35.34 -19.30 -9.20
N VAL A 167 36.04 -20.23 -8.55
CA VAL A 167 35.99 -21.65 -8.91
C VAL A 167 34.63 -22.22 -8.50
N GLU A 168 34.24 -22.01 -7.24
CA GLU A 168 32.94 -22.42 -6.70
C GLU A 168 31.80 -21.78 -7.50
N ALA A 169 31.91 -20.49 -7.85
CA ALA A 169 30.90 -19.83 -8.67
C ALA A 169 30.72 -20.48 -10.04
N ASN A 170 31.82 -20.81 -10.72
CA ASN A 170 31.78 -21.47 -12.03
C ASN A 170 31.20 -22.89 -11.92
N GLU A 171 31.55 -23.64 -10.88
CA GLU A 171 31.00 -24.98 -10.63
C GLU A 171 29.49 -24.94 -10.42
N LEU A 172 29.00 -23.98 -9.64
CA LEU A 172 27.56 -23.78 -9.40
C LEU A 172 26.81 -23.40 -10.69
N ILE A 173 27.40 -22.55 -11.53
CA ILE A 173 26.81 -22.19 -12.84
C ILE A 173 26.78 -23.40 -13.77
N ALA A 174 27.85 -24.19 -13.81
CA ALA A 174 27.93 -25.39 -14.64
C ALA A 174 26.89 -26.45 -14.19
N ALA A 175 26.75 -26.65 -12.88
CA ALA A 175 25.73 -27.54 -12.31
C ALA A 175 24.31 -27.06 -12.65
N ALA A 176 24.04 -25.76 -12.52
CA ALA A 176 22.76 -25.15 -12.90
C ALA A 176 22.42 -25.39 -14.38
N ALA A 177 23.41 -25.20 -15.26
CA ALA A 177 23.25 -25.42 -16.69
C ALA A 177 22.93 -26.89 -17.00
N GLU A 178 23.59 -27.83 -16.34
CA GLU A 178 23.32 -29.26 -16.51
C GLU A 178 21.90 -29.63 -16.09
N VAL A 179 21.44 -29.12 -14.95
CA VAL A 179 20.07 -29.31 -14.47
C VAL A 179 19.06 -28.74 -15.47
N ALA A 180 19.29 -27.51 -15.94
CA ALA A 180 18.43 -26.87 -16.92
C ALA A 180 18.36 -27.68 -18.23
N ARG A 181 19.51 -28.23 -18.69
CA ARG A 181 19.56 -29.14 -19.85
C ARG A 181 18.71 -30.39 -19.62
N ARG A 182 18.83 -31.05 -18.47
CA ARG A 182 18.03 -32.24 -18.14
C ARG A 182 16.53 -31.93 -18.11
N ALA A 183 16.14 -30.85 -17.44
CA ALA A 183 14.76 -30.40 -17.40
C ALA A 183 14.20 -30.10 -18.80
N ALA A 184 14.98 -29.44 -19.66
CA ALA A 184 14.60 -29.18 -21.05
C ALA A 184 14.43 -30.48 -21.84
N THR A 185 15.35 -31.43 -21.73
CA THR A 185 15.22 -32.74 -22.40
C THR A 185 13.99 -33.53 -21.93
N ALA A 186 13.70 -33.53 -20.63
CA ALA A 186 12.52 -34.19 -20.06
C ALA A 186 11.22 -33.53 -20.52
N ALA A 187 11.18 -32.19 -20.60
CA ALA A 187 10.03 -31.45 -21.09
C ALA A 187 9.74 -31.74 -22.57
N ILE A 188 10.79 -31.79 -23.41
CA ILE A 188 10.67 -32.15 -24.83
C ILE A 188 10.18 -33.61 -24.97
N ALA A 189 10.75 -34.54 -24.21
CA ALA A 189 10.31 -35.94 -24.20
C ALA A 189 8.84 -36.09 -23.78
N LYS A 190 8.38 -35.32 -22.77
CA LYS A 190 6.99 -35.30 -22.34
C LYS A 190 6.04 -34.66 -23.37
N ALA A 191 6.50 -33.67 -24.13
CA ALA A 191 5.70 -33.04 -25.18
C ALA A 191 5.60 -33.88 -26.46
N ALA A 192 6.53 -34.83 -26.66
CA ALA A 192 6.56 -35.75 -27.79
C ALA A 192 5.83 -37.09 -27.53
N ALA A 193 5.29 -37.30 -26.32
CA ALA A 193 4.50 -38.47 -25.90
C ALA A 193 3.02 -38.13 -25.84
#